data_AF-A0A933CC03-F1
#
_entry.id   AF-A0A933CC03-F1
#
_cell.length_a   1.000
_cell.length_b   1.000
_cell.length_c   1.000
_cell.angle_alpha   90.00
_cell.angle_beta   90.00
_cell.angle_gamma   90.00
#
_symmetry.space_group_name_H-M   'P 1'
#
loop_
_entity.id
_entity.type
_entity.pdbx_description
1 polymer ?
#
loop_
_entity_poly.entity_id
_entity_poly.type
_entity_poly.pdbx_seq_one_letter_code
_entity_poly.pdbx_strand_id
1 'polypeptide(L)'
;MKTLLGVVVSLLAVSSASAQEAQPLYPDLVSWAQPGRYLYDAEVAFAGGRRLLRFSAAPANRGRGPFELWGQVQADGTTTAYQRVYNDDGTHADRYAGTFTFAGHADHSHFHYAAFAAYRLRDVAAGGGAGAVQRVSGKVGFAMWDVAAYDLALPGAPRRPVYQRPEGTSTAPEGISVGWADVYDKALADQDIDITGLADGTYWLEMETDPEGRLLESDEANNTTRIRIHLEGDRVAILPGGEPEPVPPAVAGTEFRPYPNPWRGDWHKGLPLRFAPLPAGGSVRIYSLGGRRLKTIPTGRGEAFWDLTDETGGAVGTGYYLFTVTEPGGGERRGAIAIIR
;
A
#
# COMPACT_ATOMS: atom_id res chain seq x y z
N MET A 1 27.49 32.80 -71.54
CA MET A 1 27.84 32.40 -70.17
C MET A 1 26.86 33.07 -69.21
N LYS A 2 25.88 32.34 -68.69
CA LYS A 2 24.96 32.80 -67.63
C LYS A 2 25.06 31.79 -66.51
N THR A 3 25.68 32.17 -65.41
CA THR A 3 25.88 31.31 -64.23
C THR A 3 24.69 31.50 -63.30
N LEU A 4 23.87 30.46 -63.12
CA LEU A 4 22.86 30.41 -62.06
C LEU A 4 23.56 30.03 -60.75
N LEU A 5 23.45 30.88 -59.74
CA LEU A 5 23.81 30.55 -58.36
C LEU A 5 22.58 29.90 -57.70
N GLY A 6 22.63 28.59 -57.46
CA GLY A 6 21.62 27.89 -56.67
C GLY A 6 21.90 28.08 -55.18
N VAL A 7 21.00 28.76 -54.48
CA VAL A 7 21.02 28.83 -53.00
C VAL A 7 20.44 27.52 -52.46
N VAL A 8 21.28 26.72 -51.82
CA VAL A 8 20.83 25.56 -51.05
C VAL A 8 20.42 26.07 -49.67
N VAL A 9 19.11 26.09 -49.40
CA VAL A 9 18.57 26.32 -48.05
C VAL A 9 18.56 24.99 -47.32
N SER A 10 19.50 24.78 -46.41
CA SER A 10 19.47 23.66 -45.48
C SER A 10 18.43 23.95 -44.39
N LEU A 11 17.27 23.28 -44.44
CA LEU A 11 16.36 23.25 -43.30
C LEU A 11 17.00 22.40 -42.18
N LEU A 12 17.45 23.06 -41.12
CA LEU A 12 17.73 22.41 -39.84
C LEU A 12 16.38 22.05 -39.19
N ALA A 13 16.03 20.77 -39.21
CA ALA A 13 14.95 20.26 -38.37
C ALA A 13 15.42 20.32 -36.91
N VAL A 14 14.95 21.32 -36.17
CA VAL A 14 15.10 21.35 -34.72
C VAL A 14 14.13 20.32 -34.17
N SER A 15 14.64 19.17 -33.75
CA SER A 15 13.87 18.23 -32.94
C SER A 15 13.62 18.91 -31.59
N SER A 16 12.42 19.44 -31.38
CA SER A 16 11.96 19.79 -30.04
C SER A 16 11.89 18.50 -29.24
N ALA A 17 12.86 18.29 -28.35
CA ALA A 17 12.72 17.31 -27.28
C ALA A 17 11.48 17.72 -26.50
N SER A 18 10.43 16.91 -26.55
CA SER A 18 9.30 17.03 -25.64
C SER A 18 9.86 16.94 -24.22
N ALA A 19 9.71 18.01 -23.44
CA ALA A 19 9.96 17.92 -22.01
C ALA A 19 9.05 16.80 -21.48
N GLN A 20 9.65 15.80 -20.84
CA GLN A 20 8.89 14.76 -20.14
C GLN A 20 8.02 15.48 -19.10
N GLU A 21 6.71 15.27 -19.17
CA GLU A 21 5.79 15.81 -18.16
C GLU A 21 6.15 15.24 -16.79
N ALA A 22 6.21 16.12 -15.78
CA ALA A 22 6.53 15.73 -14.41
C ALA A 22 5.51 14.68 -13.92
N GLN A 23 6.00 13.64 -13.24
CA GLN A 23 5.17 12.52 -12.82
C GLN A 23 4.76 12.67 -11.36
N PRO A 24 3.47 12.48 -11.03
CA PRO A 24 3.02 12.55 -9.65
C PRO A 24 3.60 11.40 -8.82
N LEU A 25 4.00 11.73 -7.60
CA LEU A 25 4.45 10.81 -6.57
C LEU A 25 3.29 10.61 -5.58
N TYR A 26 2.40 9.67 -5.92
CA TYR A 26 1.27 9.36 -5.05
C TYR A 26 1.72 8.63 -3.77
N PRO A 27 1.05 8.87 -2.63
CA PRO A 27 1.11 7.99 -1.49
C PRO A 27 0.42 6.64 -1.80
N ASP A 28 0.65 5.66 -0.93
CA ASP A 28 -0.01 4.35 -0.96
C ASP A 28 -0.33 3.97 0.48
N LEU A 29 -1.55 4.26 0.93
CA LEU A 29 -1.99 4.11 2.31
C LEU A 29 -2.53 2.71 2.56
N VAL A 30 -1.83 2.01 3.44
CA VAL A 30 -2.22 0.66 3.86
C VAL A 30 -2.60 0.64 5.33
N SER A 31 -3.53 -0.25 5.67
CA SER A 31 -3.84 -0.60 7.05
C SER A 31 -2.80 -1.59 7.57
N TRP A 32 -1.71 -1.11 8.16
CA TRP A 32 -0.59 -1.96 8.58
C TRP A 32 -1.00 -2.88 9.74
N ALA A 33 -1.11 -4.18 9.45
CA ALA A 33 -1.31 -5.22 10.45
C ALA A 33 0.02 -5.87 10.81
N GLN A 34 0.39 -5.81 12.09
CA GLN A 34 1.64 -6.39 12.58
C GLN A 34 1.36 -7.31 13.78
N PRO A 35 1.64 -8.62 13.67
CA PRO A 35 1.48 -9.55 14.78
C PRO A 35 2.14 -9.06 16.06
N GLY A 36 1.37 -9.08 17.15
CA GLY A 36 1.80 -8.57 18.47
C GLY A 36 1.78 -7.04 18.63
N ARG A 37 1.35 -6.29 17.60
CA ARG A 37 1.21 -4.83 17.61
C ARG A 37 -0.09 -4.43 16.90
N TYR A 38 -0.03 -3.75 15.77
CA TYR A 38 -1.18 -3.12 15.11
C TYR A 38 -2.17 -4.16 14.60
N LEU A 39 -3.47 -3.94 14.81
CA LEU A 39 -4.61 -4.85 14.68
C LEU A 39 -4.60 -6.08 15.60
N TYR A 40 -3.42 -6.63 15.94
CA TYR A 40 -3.26 -7.83 16.76
C TYR A 40 -3.24 -7.55 18.28
N ASP A 41 -2.98 -6.31 18.68
CA ASP A 41 -3.09 -5.81 20.05
C ASP A 41 -4.51 -5.31 20.28
N ALA A 42 -5.37 -6.24 20.72
CA ALA A 42 -6.78 -5.99 20.96
C ALA A 42 -7.20 -6.49 22.35
N GLU A 43 -8.20 -5.83 22.93
CA GLU A 43 -8.82 -6.21 24.21
C GLU A 43 -10.31 -5.88 24.24
N VAL A 44 -11.05 -6.56 25.11
CA VAL A 44 -12.43 -6.18 25.42
C VAL A 44 -12.43 -5.40 26.74
N ALA A 45 -12.99 -4.20 26.72
CA ALA A 45 -13.14 -3.35 27.89
C ALA A 45 -14.63 -3.09 28.18
N PHE A 46 -14.96 -2.86 29.44
CA PHE A 46 -16.30 -2.46 29.87
C PHE A 46 -16.26 -1.06 30.45
N ALA A 47 -17.05 -0.15 29.87
CA ALA A 47 -17.10 1.25 30.30
C ALA A 47 -18.51 1.80 30.14
N GLY A 48 -19.07 2.39 31.22
CA GLY A 48 -20.40 3.03 31.16
C GLY A 48 -21.53 2.10 30.71
N GLY A 49 -21.44 0.81 31.03
CA GLY A 49 -22.42 -0.20 30.57
C GLY A 49 -22.23 -0.68 29.14
N ARG A 50 -21.22 -0.19 28.42
CA ARG A 50 -20.85 -0.62 27.07
C ARG A 50 -19.78 -1.70 27.12
N ARG A 51 -19.84 -2.65 26.18
CA ARG A 51 -18.79 -3.63 25.89
C ARG A 51 -18.04 -3.13 24.65
N LEU A 52 -16.76 -2.80 24.78
CA LEU A 52 -15.96 -2.14 23.76
C LEU A 52 -14.81 -3.05 23.32
N LEU A 53 -14.67 -3.28 22.02
CA LEU A 53 -13.46 -3.88 21.45
C LEU A 53 -12.46 -2.76 21.17
N ARG A 54 -11.38 -2.69 21.95
CA ARG A 54 -10.28 -1.74 21.76
C ARG A 54 -9.14 -2.41 21.04
N PHE A 55 -8.45 -1.69 20.15
CA PHE A 55 -7.28 -2.22 19.45
C PHE A 55 -6.38 -1.11 18.89
N SER A 56 -5.09 -1.42 18.78
CA SER A 56 -4.10 -0.49 18.23
C SER A 56 -4.14 -0.53 16.70
N ALA A 57 -4.19 0.61 16.03
CA ALA A 57 -4.29 0.71 14.57
C ALA A 57 -3.14 1.54 13.98
N ALA A 58 -2.74 1.23 12.75
CA ALA A 58 -1.63 1.93 12.11
C ALA A 58 -1.81 2.10 10.58
N PRO A 59 -2.39 3.21 10.10
CA PRO A 59 -2.25 3.61 8.69
C PRO A 59 -0.78 3.86 8.36
N ALA A 60 -0.26 3.25 7.29
CA ALA A 60 1.12 3.44 6.84
C ALA A 60 1.16 3.89 5.39
N ASN A 61 2.18 4.66 5.02
CA ASN A 61 2.40 5.08 3.64
C ASN A 61 3.58 4.30 3.03
N ARG A 62 3.30 3.48 2.03
CA ARG A 62 4.31 2.72 1.26
C ARG A 62 4.51 3.24 -0.17
N GLY A 63 3.90 4.38 -0.48
CA GLY A 63 3.90 4.98 -1.81
C GLY A 63 5.22 5.66 -2.17
N ARG A 64 5.21 6.37 -3.30
CA ARG A 64 6.41 7.08 -3.80
C ARG A 64 6.51 8.52 -3.28
N GLY A 65 5.41 9.08 -2.82
CA GLY A 65 5.36 10.42 -2.22
C GLY A 65 4.68 10.43 -0.86
N PRO A 66 4.87 11.50 -0.09
CA PRO A 66 4.20 11.64 1.21
C PRO A 66 2.69 11.77 1.02
N PHE A 67 1.93 11.33 2.02
CA PHE A 67 0.55 11.75 2.18
C PHE A 67 0.56 13.05 2.96
N GLU A 68 0.01 14.14 2.40
CA GLU A 68 0.01 15.45 3.03
C GLU A 68 -1.30 16.19 2.79
N LEU A 69 -1.93 16.65 3.88
CA LEU A 69 -3.13 17.48 3.87
C LEU A 69 -2.85 18.85 4.48
N TRP A 70 -3.31 19.90 3.80
CA TRP A 70 -3.28 21.29 4.27
C TRP A 70 -4.69 21.76 4.60
N GLY A 71 -4.86 22.38 5.78
CA GLY A 71 -6.10 23.04 6.13
C GLY A 71 -6.19 24.47 5.60
N GLN A 72 -7.34 24.81 5.04
CA GLN A 72 -7.71 26.17 4.68
C GLN A 72 -8.99 26.56 5.43
N VAL A 73 -8.88 27.60 6.27
CA VAL A 73 -10.04 28.16 6.98
C VAL A 73 -10.90 28.95 6.01
N GLN A 74 -12.18 28.59 5.95
CA GLN A 74 -13.18 29.22 5.10
C GLN A 74 -13.87 30.38 5.83
N ALA A 75 -14.57 31.23 5.08
CA ALA A 75 -15.25 32.41 5.62
C ALA A 75 -16.36 32.08 6.64
N ASP A 76 -16.93 30.86 6.57
CA ASP A 76 -17.93 30.34 7.50
C ASP A 76 -17.33 29.71 8.76
N GLY A 77 -16.00 29.72 8.90
CA GLY A 77 -15.27 29.15 10.03
C GLY A 77 -14.97 27.66 9.91
N THR A 78 -15.46 26.97 8.87
CA THR A 78 -15.06 25.59 8.59
C THR A 78 -13.61 25.52 8.11
N THR A 79 -12.95 24.37 8.28
CA THR A 79 -11.62 24.14 7.71
C THR A 79 -11.72 23.07 6.65
N THR A 80 -11.44 23.42 5.39
CA THR A 80 -11.36 22.44 4.29
C THR A 80 -9.97 21.85 4.22
N ALA A 81 -9.88 20.56 3.91
CA ALA A 81 -8.63 19.85 3.69
C ALA A 81 -8.29 19.81 2.20
N TYR A 82 -7.05 20.16 1.86
CA TYR A 82 -6.47 20.03 0.53
C TYR A 82 -5.31 19.04 0.55
N GLN A 83 -5.38 17.99 -0.27
CA GLN A 83 -4.27 17.08 -0.46
C GLN A 83 -3.25 17.71 -1.39
N ARG A 84 -1.99 17.75 -0.95
CA ARG A 84 -0.85 18.13 -1.78
C ARG A 84 -0.23 16.89 -2.40
N VAL A 85 -0.14 16.87 -3.74
CA VAL A 85 0.55 15.82 -4.50
C VAL A 85 1.81 16.42 -5.11
N TYR A 86 2.96 15.88 -4.71
CA TYR A 86 4.27 16.26 -5.24
C TYR A 86 4.56 15.53 -6.54
N ASN A 87 5.26 16.18 -7.46
CA ASN A 87 5.81 15.58 -8.66
C ASN A 87 7.30 15.28 -8.49
N ASP A 88 7.84 14.42 -9.36
CA ASP A 88 9.26 14.03 -9.35
C ASP A 88 10.24 15.16 -9.71
N ASP A 89 9.76 16.29 -10.23
CA ASP A 89 10.52 17.53 -10.46
C ASP A 89 10.49 18.50 -9.26
N GLY A 90 9.80 18.14 -8.18
CA GLY A 90 9.64 18.95 -6.96
C GLY A 90 8.49 19.96 -7.01
N THR A 91 7.78 20.09 -8.14
CA THR A 91 6.51 20.84 -8.18
C THR A 91 5.41 20.08 -7.43
N HIS A 92 4.28 20.74 -7.17
CA HIS A 92 3.12 20.10 -6.56
C HIS A 92 1.81 20.70 -7.06
N ALA A 93 0.74 19.96 -6.86
CA ALA A 93 -0.62 20.43 -7.03
C ALA A 93 -1.44 20.15 -5.76
N ASP A 94 -2.29 21.10 -5.40
CA ASP A 94 -3.21 20.96 -4.28
C ASP A 94 -4.61 20.68 -4.82
N ARG A 95 -5.31 19.72 -4.22
CA ARG A 95 -6.70 19.38 -4.57
C ARG A 95 -7.56 19.29 -3.33
N TYR A 96 -8.83 19.65 -3.47
CA TYR A 96 -9.79 19.43 -2.40
C TYR A 96 -9.86 17.95 -2.05
N ALA A 97 -9.79 17.65 -0.75
CA ALA A 97 -9.82 16.30 -0.20
C ALA A 97 -10.93 16.13 0.85
N GLY A 98 -11.51 17.20 1.40
CA GLY A 98 -12.59 17.08 2.38
C GLY A 98 -12.55 18.21 3.40
N THR A 99 -12.81 17.88 4.66
CA THR A 99 -12.86 18.86 5.76
C THR A 99 -12.11 18.36 6.99
N PHE A 100 -11.43 19.29 7.65
CA PHE A 100 -10.93 19.12 9.01
C PHE A 100 -11.98 19.57 10.01
N THR A 101 -12.12 18.83 11.10
CA THR A 101 -12.89 19.21 12.28
C THR A 101 -11.94 19.35 13.46
N PHE A 102 -12.09 20.41 14.25
CA PHE A 102 -11.31 20.54 15.48
C PHE A 102 -11.78 19.54 16.54
N ALA A 103 -10.87 18.71 17.03
CA ALA A 103 -11.13 17.76 18.11
C ALA A 103 -10.36 18.19 19.36
N GLY A 104 -11.10 18.61 20.39
CA GLY A 104 -10.56 18.86 21.72
C GLY A 104 -10.72 17.62 22.60
N HIS A 105 -9.62 16.97 22.94
CA HIS A 105 -9.59 15.94 23.98
C HIS A 105 -9.07 16.55 25.29
N ALA A 106 -9.40 15.92 26.42
CA ALA A 106 -8.98 16.40 27.74
C ALA A 106 -7.45 16.58 27.86
N ASP A 107 -6.69 15.79 27.10
CA ASP A 107 -5.22 15.75 27.18
C ASP A 107 -4.49 16.31 25.93
N HIS A 108 -5.20 16.63 24.84
CA HIS A 108 -4.63 17.28 23.65
C HIS A 108 -5.70 17.82 22.70
N SER A 109 -5.36 18.85 21.92
CA SER A 109 -6.24 19.43 20.90
C SER A 109 -5.52 19.51 19.56
N HIS A 110 -6.15 18.99 18.49
CA HIS A 110 -5.65 19.08 17.12
C HIS A 110 -6.80 18.92 16.12
N PHE A 111 -6.49 19.04 14.83
CA PHE A 111 -7.47 18.91 13.77
C PHE A 111 -7.56 17.45 13.33
N HIS A 112 -8.78 17.01 13.03
CA HIS A 112 -9.05 15.67 12.53
C HIS A 112 -9.59 15.76 11.12
N TYR A 113 -8.95 15.07 10.18
CA TYR A 113 -9.55 14.79 8.89
C TYR A 113 -10.64 13.73 9.07
N ALA A 114 -11.83 14.05 8.55
CA ALA A 114 -12.97 13.14 8.63
C ALA A 114 -12.77 11.94 7.71
N ALA A 115 -13.14 10.75 8.18
CA ALA A 115 -13.14 9.52 7.38
C ALA A 115 -11.77 9.13 6.78
N PHE A 116 -10.66 9.40 7.49
CA PHE A 116 -9.34 8.89 7.10
C PHE A 116 -9.26 7.35 7.15
N ALA A 117 -9.90 6.74 8.15
CA ALA A 117 -9.99 5.30 8.29
C ALA A 117 -11.35 4.86 8.84
N ALA A 118 -11.78 3.65 8.50
CA ALA A 118 -12.95 2.99 9.03
C ALA A 118 -12.58 1.68 9.71
N TYR A 119 -13.18 1.43 10.87
CA TYR A 119 -13.02 0.18 11.61
C TYR A 119 -14.35 -0.56 11.65
N ARG A 120 -14.34 -1.85 11.28
CA ARG A 120 -15.55 -2.66 11.20
C ARG A 120 -15.34 -4.03 11.82
N LEU A 121 -16.41 -4.57 12.41
CA LEU A 121 -16.52 -6.00 12.65
C LEU A 121 -17.47 -6.60 11.63
N ARG A 122 -17.04 -7.69 11.00
CA ARG A 122 -17.82 -8.42 10.00
C ARG A 122 -17.98 -9.88 10.37
N ASP A 123 -19.09 -10.46 9.95
CA ASP A 123 -19.29 -11.91 10.06
C ASP A 123 -18.24 -12.67 9.26
N VAL A 124 -17.99 -13.92 9.64
CA VAL A 124 -17.29 -14.89 8.79
C VAL A 124 -18.32 -15.59 7.90
N ALA A 125 -18.22 -15.40 6.59
CA ALA A 125 -19.10 -16.07 5.63
C ALA A 125 -18.84 -17.58 5.60
N ALA A 126 -19.78 -18.37 5.07
CA ALA A 126 -19.69 -19.83 5.01
C ALA A 126 -18.41 -20.36 4.30
N GLY A 127 -17.84 -19.58 3.37
CA GLY A 127 -16.58 -19.88 2.69
C GLY A 127 -15.32 -19.39 3.43
N GLY A 128 -15.46 -18.87 4.65
CA GLY A 128 -14.38 -18.32 5.47
C GLY A 128 -14.01 -16.86 5.19
N GLY A 129 -14.52 -16.24 4.12
CA GLY A 129 -14.27 -14.82 3.79
C GLY A 129 -15.06 -13.83 4.65
N ALA A 130 -14.88 -12.54 4.38
CA ALA A 130 -15.62 -11.47 5.06
C ALA A 130 -17.11 -11.45 4.64
N GLY A 131 -17.99 -11.41 5.64
CA GLY A 131 -19.44 -11.34 5.49
C GLY A 131 -20.01 -9.95 5.77
N ALA A 132 -21.24 -9.90 6.26
CA ALA A 132 -21.95 -8.66 6.55
C ALA A 132 -21.25 -7.86 7.67
N VAL A 133 -21.32 -6.54 7.58
CA VAL A 133 -20.87 -5.64 8.66
C VAL A 133 -21.84 -5.74 9.83
N GLN A 134 -21.33 -6.10 11.00
CA GLN A 134 -22.08 -6.18 12.25
C GLN A 134 -21.96 -4.91 13.09
N ARG A 135 -20.76 -4.30 13.10
CA ARG A 135 -20.46 -3.06 13.83
C ARG A 135 -19.49 -2.19 13.06
N VAL A 136 -19.60 -0.89 13.29
CA VAL A 136 -18.68 0.14 12.80
C VAL A 136 -18.25 0.98 14.01
N SER A 137 -16.99 1.37 14.07
CA SER A 137 -16.50 2.28 15.12
C SER A 137 -17.21 3.63 15.04
N GLY A 138 -17.40 4.27 16.20
CA GLY A 138 -17.85 5.67 16.29
C GLY A 138 -16.73 6.69 16.02
N LYS A 139 -15.49 6.24 15.81
CA LYS A 139 -14.36 7.10 15.47
C LYS A 139 -14.53 7.66 14.06
N VAL A 140 -14.70 8.97 13.96
CA VAL A 140 -15.00 9.66 12.69
C VAL A 140 -13.88 10.59 12.22
N GLY A 141 -12.85 10.80 13.04
CA GLY A 141 -11.79 11.78 12.80
C GLY A 141 -10.41 11.28 13.21
N PHE A 142 -9.40 11.68 12.44
CA PHE A 142 -8.00 11.26 12.59
C PHE A 142 -7.08 12.45 12.30
N ALA A 143 -6.06 12.61 13.12
CA ALA A 143 -4.88 13.37 12.73
C ALA A 143 -3.92 12.48 11.94
N MET A 144 -2.88 13.04 11.35
CA MET A 144 -1.86 12.25 10.66
C MET A 144 -0.44 12.68 11.02
N TRP A 145 0.30 11.78 11.66
CA TRP A 145 1.68 12.01 12.11
C TRP A 145 2.61 10.82 11.84
N ASP A 146 3.89 11.11 11.69
CA ASP A 146 4.93 10.09 11.62
C ASP A 146 5.23 9.54 13.03
N VAL A 147 4.53 8.48 13.44
CA VAL A 147 4.67 7.89 14.80
C VAL A 147 5.61 6.69 14.82
N ALA A 148 5.54 5.80 13.82
CA ALA A 148 6.36 4.61 13.73
C ALA A 148 6.96 4.42 12.33
N ALA A 149 8.16 3.84 12.28
CA ALA A 149 8.76 3.42 11.01
C ALA A 149 8.07 2.14 10.50
N TYR A 150 7.52 2.22 9.29
CA TYR A 150 6.96 1.08 8.55
C TYR A 150 8.04 0.39 7.73
N ASP A 151 8.60 1.09 6.73
CA ASP A 151 9.71 0.63 5.89
C ASP A 151 10.58 1.80 5.42
N LEU A 152 11.67 2.04 6.15
CA LEU A 152 12.64 3.09 5.81
C LEU A 152 13.63 2.71 4.71
N ALA A 153 13.47 1.54 4.08
CA ALA A 153 14.20 1.16 2.88
C ALA A 153 13.51 1.64 1.59
N LEU A 154 12.24 2.08 1.67
CA LEU A 154 11.52 2.62 0.53
C LEU A 154 12.24 3.85 -0.06
N PRO A 155 12.29 3.98 -1.41
CA PRO A 155 12.84 5.17 -2.05
C PRO A 155 12.11 6.43 -1.59
N GLY A 156 12.86 7.43 -1.14
CA GLY A 156 12.29 8.69 -0.64
C GLY A 156 11.86 8.68 0.83
N ALA A 157 11.97 7.54 1.54
CA ALA A 157 11.64 7.48 2.96
C ALA A 157 12.62 8.31 3.81
N PRO A 158 12.14 9.34 4.56
CA PRO A 158 13.00 10.12 5.42
C PRO A 158 13.42 9.29 6.64
N ARG A 159 14.70 9.42 7.06
CA ARG A 159 15.25 8.68 8.22
C ARG A 159 14.73 9.16 9.56
N ARG A 160 14.07 10.32 9.60
CA ARG A 160 13.48 10.95 10.78
C ARG A 160 12.05 11.37 10.43
N PRO A 161 11.15 11.43 11.42
CA PRO A 161 9.77 11.86 11.18
C PRO A 161 9.76 13.30 10.68
N VAL A 162 8.99 13.57 9.63
CA VAL A 162 8.79 14.89 9.03
C VAL A 162 7.51 15.51 9.59
N TYR A 163 6.41 14.75 9.58
CA TYR A 163 5.13 15.19 10.14
C TYR A 163 5.10 14.89 11.63
N GLN A 164 5.55 15.87 12.41
CA GLN A 164 5.51 15.82 13.86
C GLN A 164 4.40 16.73 14.35
N ARG A 165 3.68 16.28 15.38
CA ARG A 165 2.54 16.98 16.00
C ARG A 165 2.82 18.49 16.22
N PRO A 166 2.28 19.40 15.41
CA PRO A 166 2.27 20.82 15.68
C PRO A 166 1.01 21.06 16.52
N GLU A 167 1.20 21.31 17.80
CA GLU A 167 0.09 21.66 18.68
C GLU A 167 -0.53 22.99 18.22
N GLY A 168 -1.85 22.97 17.93
CA GLY A 168 -2.68 24.18 17.96
C GLY A 168 -2.88 24.99 16.68
N THR A 169 -2.66 24.46 15.47
CA THR A 169 -3.03 25.16 14.22
C THR A 169 -3.69 24.27 13.18
N SER A 170 -4.76 24.76 12.53
CA SER A 170 -5.45 24.09 11.41
C SER A 170 -4.71 24.19 10.09
N THR A 171 -3.74 25.09 9.99
CA THR A 171 -3.11 25.44 8.71
C THR A 171 -1.74 24.81 8.53
N ALA A 172 -1.21 24.14 9.58
CA ALA A 172 -0.02 23.31 9.41
C ALA A 172 -0.39 22.04 8.64
N PRO A 173 0.53 21.51 7.82
CA PRO A 173 0.30 20.23 7.16
C PRO A 173 0.24 19.10 8.19
N GLU A 174 -0.72 18.21 8.01
CA GLU A 174 -0.75 16.89 8.63
C GLU A 174 -0.43 15.84 7.56
N GLY A 175 0.26 14.77 7.92
CA GLY A 175 0.71 13.82 6.91
C GLY A 175 1.40 12.56 7.43
N ILE A 176 1.66 11.65 6.48
CA ILE A 176 2.42 10.42 6.70
C ILE A 176 3.49 10.34 5.62
N SER A 177 4.74 10.39 6.06
CA SER A 177 5.92 10.27 5.20
C SER A 177 5.99 8.89 4.55
N VAL A 178 6.64 8.80 3.39
CA VAL A 178 6.99 7.51 2.77
C VAL A 178 7.75 6.64 3.78
N GLY A 179 7.30 5.41 4.00
CA GLY A 179 7.92 4.48 4.93
C GLY A 179 7.57 4.71 6.41
N TRP A 180 6.64 5.60 6.72
CA TRP A 180 6.15 5.87 8.07
C TRP A 180 4.69 5.44 8.24
N ALA A 181 4.29 5.30 9.51
CA ALA A 181 2.93 5.00 9.91
C ALA A 181 2.48 5.95 11.02
N ASP A 182 1.21 6.33 10.97
CA ASP A 182 0.53 6.99 12.08
C ASP A 182 -0.08 5.93 12.98
N VAL A 183 0.16 6.00 14.28
CA VAL A 183 -0.22 4.94 15.22
C VAL A 183 -1.24 5.46 16.22
N TYR A 184 -2.37 4.77 16.26
CA TYR A 184 -3.42 4.93 17.24
C TYR A 184 -3.40 3.78 18.23
N ASP A 185 -2.84 4.02 19.41
CA ASP A 185 -2.81 3.02 20.48
C ASP A 185 -4.21 2.77 21.05
N LYS A 186 -4.52 1.51 21.38
CA LYS A 186 -5.82 1.11 21.93
C LYS A 186 -6.25 1.89 23.17
N ALA A 187 -5.32 2.45 23.95
CA ALA A 187 -5.61 3.25 25.14
C ALA A 187 -6.18 4.65 24.82
N LEU A 188 -6.05 5.13 23.59
CA LEU A 188 -6.62 6.41 23.16
C LEU A 188 -8.14 6.43 23.29
N ALA A 189 -8.69 7.61 23.58
CA ALA A 189 -10.12 7.84 23.54
C ALA A 189 -10.68 7.54 22.14
N ASP A 190 -11.89 7.00 22.11
CA ASP A 190 -12.63 6.62 20.90
C ASP A 190 -11.91 5.58 20.01
N GLN A 191 -10.83 4.96 20.49
CA GLN A 191 -10.11 3.89 19.79
C GLN A 191 -10.76 2.52 20.06
N ASP A 192 -12.03 2.39 19.69
CA ASP A 192 -12.85 1.22 19.95
C ASP A 192 -13.95 0.97 18.91
N ILE A 193 -14.49 -0.26 18.91
CA ILE A 193 -15.78 -0.61 18.31
C ILE A 193 -16.72 -1.01 19.43
N ASP A 194 -17.91 -0.40 19.49
CA ASP A 194 -18.96 -0.82 20.42
C ASP A 194 -19.54 -2.17 20.01
N ILE A 195 -19.32 -3.18 20.84
CA ILE A 195 -19.82 -4.54 20.66
C ILE A 195 -20.90 -4.89 21.70
N THR A 196 -21.55 -3.89 22.28
CA THR A 196 -22.69 -4.10 23.19
C THR A 196 -23.80 -4.85 22.47
N GLY A 197 -24.31 -5.91 23.13
CA GLY A 197 -25.32 -6.80 22.57
C GLY A 197 -24.87 -7.64 21.38
N LEU A 198 -23.60 -7.56 20.95
CA LEU A 198 -23.05 -8.48 19.95
C LEU A 198 -22.82 -9.84 20.63
N ALA A 199 -23.25 -10.91 19.95
CA ALA A 199 -23.04 -12.26 20.43
C ALA A 199 -21.54 -12.62 20.45
N ASP A 200 -21.19 -13.58 21.30
CA ASP A 200 -19.88 -14.21 21.23
C ASP A 200 -19.76 -15.05 19.96
N GLY A 201 -18.55 -15.11 19.39
CA GLY A 201 -18.35 -15.72 18.09
C GLY A 201 -17.09 -15.27 17.39
N THR A 202 -16.94 -15.78 16.16
CA THR A 202 -15.79 -15.45 15.31
C THR A 202 -16.16 -14.37 14.32
N TYR A 203 -15.32 -13.35 14.22
CA TYR A 203 -15.52 -12.19 13.38
C TYR A 203 -14.23 -11.84 12.64
N TRP A 204 -14.39 -11.09 11.56
CA TRP A 204 -13.32 -10.32 10.95
C TRP A 204 -13.27 -8.93 11.58
N LEU A 205 -12.12 -8.60 12.18
CA LEU A 205 -11.77 -7.21 12.51
C LEU A 205 -11.13 -6.60 11.27
N GLU A 206 -11.79 -5.59 10.72
CA GLU A 206 -11.40 -4.89 9.50
C GLU A 206 -10.98 -3.45 9.83
N MET A 207 -9.89 -3.04 9.20
CA MET A 207 -9.49 -1.65 9.08
C MET A 207 -9.35 -1.31 7.59
N GLU A 208 -9.87 -0.16 7.20
CA GLU A 208 -9.79 0.38 5.85
C GLU A 208 -9.32 1.84 5.93
N THR A 209 -8.23 2.17 5.23
CA THR A 209 -7.80 3.56 4.98
C THR A 209 -8.57 4.14 3.79
N ASP A 210 -8.77 5.46 3.75
CA ASP A 210 -9.58 6.15 2.73
C ASP A 210 -10.87 5.40 2.29
N PRO A 211 -11.77 5.05 3.23
CA PRO A 211 -12.99 4.30 2.93
C PRO A 211 -13.95 5.02 1.97
N GLU A 212 -13.70 6.29 1.65
CA GLU A 212 -14.52 7.09 0.74
C GLU A 212 -13.86 7.34 -0.62
N GLY A 213 -12.61 6.89 -0.83
CA GLY A 213 -11.85 7.08 -2.06
C GLY A 213 -11.63 8.56 -2.42
N ARG A 214 -11.41 9.41 -1.40
CA ARG A 214 -11.26 10.87 -1.59
C ARG A 214 -9.82 11.30 -1.77
N LEU A 215 -8.88 10.49 -1.28
CA LEU A 215 -7.45 10.74 -1.30
C LEU A 215 -6.89 10.15 -2.59
N LEU A 216 -5.97 10.85 -3.25
CA LEU A 216 -5.27 10.27 -4.39
C LEU A 216 -4.17 9.35 -3.88
N GLU A 217 -4.27 8.08 -4.27
CA GLU A 217 -3.30 7.05 -3.96
C GLU A 217 -2.78 6.36 -5.23
N SER A 218 -1.66 5.66 -5.13
CA SER A 218 -1.16 4.86 -6.24
C SER A 218 -1.94 3.55 -6.42
N ASP A 219 -2.60 3.05 -5.37
CA ASP A 219 -3.38 1.81 -5.41
C ASP A 219 -4.51 1.78 -4.35
N GLU A 220 -5.70 2.15 -4.78
CA GLU A 220 -6.94 2.14 -3.97
C GLU A 220 -7.42 0.73 -3.55
N ALA A 221 -6.83 -0.34 -4.11
CA ALA A 221 -7.30 -1.70 -3.86
C ALA A 221 -6.68 -2.35 -2.62
N ASN A 222 -5.71 -1.68 -1.97
CA ASN A 222 -4.92 -2.25 -0.88
C ASN A 222 -5.22 -1.66 0.51
N ASN A 223 -6.15 -0.72 0.59
CA ASN A 223 -6.45 0.04 1.79
C ASN A 223 -7.05 -0.81 2.93
N THR A 224 -7.67 -1.94 2.60
CA THR A 224 -8.39 -2.79 3.56
C THR A 224 -7.52 -3.94 4.07
N THR A 225 -7.36 -4.07 5.38
CA THR A 225 -6.77 -5.26 6.02
C THR A 225 -7.72 -5.88 7.05
N ARG A 226 -7.73 -7.21 7.11
CA ARG A 226 -8.63 -7.96 8.00
C ARG A 226 -7.89 -9.04 8.79
N ILE A 227 -8.18 -9.15 10.08
CA ILE A 227 -7.74 -10.28 10.91
C ILE A 227 -8.94 -11.01 11.49
N ARG A 228 -8.80 -12.32 11.72
CA ARG A 228 -9.83 -13.09 12.41
C ARG A 228 -9.65 -12.98 13.92
N ILE A 229 -10.75 -12.72 14.60
CA ILE A 229 -10.81 -12.70 16.06
C ILE A 229 -11.96 -13.57 16.56
N HIS A 230 -11.82 -14.09 17.77
CA HIS A 230 -12.88 -14.75 18.52
C HIS A 230 -13.21 -13.91 19.75
N LEU A 231 -14.47 -13.53 19.91
CA LEU A 231 -14.99 -12.82 21.07
C LEU A 231 -15.69 -13.82 22.00
N GLU A 232 -15.30 -13.82 23.26
CA GLU A 232 -15.92 -14.63 24.31
C GLU A 232 -15.95 -13.83 25.61
N GLY A 233 -17.13 -13.36 26.02
CA GLY A 233 -17.30 -12.54 27.23
C GLY A 233 -16.39 -11.29 27.25
N ASP A 234 -15.44 -11.25 28.18
CA ASP A 234 -14.46 -10.18 28.36
C ASP A 234 -13.14 -10.42 27.62
N ARG A 235 -13.10 -11.39 26.70
CA ARG A 235 -11.89 -11.78 25.98
C ARG A 235 -12.02 -11.63 24.48
N VAL A 236 -10.89 -11.33 23.86
CA VAL A 236 -10.66 -11.44 22.44
C VAL A 236 -9.43 -12.32 22.21
N ALA A 237 -9.55 -13.29 21.32
CA ALA A 237 -8.44 -14.12 20.86
C ALA A 237 -8.19 -13.86 19.37
N ILE A 238 -6.94 -13.62 18.99
CA ILE A 238 -6.57 -13.51 17.58
C ILE A 238 -6.44 -14.91 16.99
N LEU A 239 -7.15 -15.18 15.91
CA LEU A 239 -7.13 -16.47 15.23
C LEU A 239 -6.16 -16.46 14.03
N PRO A 240 -5.54 -17.60 13.70
CA PRO A 240 -4.77 -17.73 12.47
C PRO A 240 -5.60 -17.50 11.21
N GLY A 241 -4.94 -17.06 10.15
CA GLY A 241 -5.56 -16.91 8.83
C GLY A 241 -6.29 -15.57 8.63
N GLY A 242 -5.78 -14.49 9.22
CA GLY A 242 -6.09 -13.14 8.74
C GLY A 242 -5.90 -13.03 7.22
N GLU A 243 -6.63 -12.14 6.56
CA GLU A 243 -6.26 -11.76 5.20
C GLU A 243 -4.90 -11.05 5.34
N PRO A 244 -3.79 -11.58 4.77
CA PRO A 244 -2.57 -10.80 4.73
C PRO A 244 -2.89 -9.47 4.07
N GLU A 245 -2.16 -8.40 4.46
CA GLU A 245 -2.16 -7.10 3.78
C GLU A 245 -2.36 -7.32 2.27
N PRO A 246 -3.37 -6.71 1.62
CA PRO A 246 -3.64 -6.99 0.22
C PRO A 246 -2.35 -6.81 -0.56
N VAL A 247 -1.89 -7.92 -1.14
CA VAL A 247 -0.83 -7.84 -2.13
C VAL A 247 -1.42 -7.01 -3.26
N PRO A 248 -0.82 -5.86 -3.62
CA PRO A 248 -1.41 -4.95 -4.58
C PRO A 248 -1.80 -5.73 -5.84
N PRO A 249 -2.99 -5.50 -6.43
CA PRO A 249 -3.21 -5.95 -7.79
C PRO A 249 -2.04 -5.41 -8.61
N ALA A 250 -1.36 -6.28 -9.36
CA ALA A 250 -0.29 -5.83 -10.24
C ALA A 250 -0.85 -4.71 -11.13
N VAL A 251 -0.36 -3.48 -10.96
CA VAL A 251 -0.79 -2.34 -11.78
C VAL A 251 -0.59 -2.76 -13.23
N ALA A 252 -1.63 -2.61 -14.06
CA ALA A 252 -1.47 -2.83 -15.50
C ALA A 252 -0.38 -1.88 -16.01
N GLY A 253 0.81 -2.43 -16.30
CA GLY A 253 1.99 -1.63 -16.65
C GLY A 253 3.13 -1.62 -15.62
N THR A 254 3.01 -2.21 -14.43
CA THR A 254 4.21 -2.45 -13.60
C THR A 254 5.10 -3.46 -14.29
N GLU A 255 6.32 -3.06 -14.59
CA GLU A 255 7.32 -3.94 -15.15
C GLU A 255 7.64 -5.03 -14.12
N PHE A 256 7.26 -6.26 -14.45
CA PHE A 256 7.67 -7.44 -13.70
C PHE A 256 9.20 -7.58 -13.79
N ARG A 257 9.92 -7.54 -12.66
CA ARG A 257 11.38 -7.60 -12.65
C ARG A 257 11.88 -8.88 -11.98
N PRO A 258 12.38 -9.86 -12.75
CA PRO A 258 13.06 -11.00 -12.16
C PRO A 258 14.34 -10.51 -11.48
N TYR A 259 14.56 -10.92 -10.23
CA TYR A 259 15.75 -10.58 -9.46
C TYR A 259 16.30 -11.81 -8.73
N PRO A 260 17.62 -12.02 -8.71
CA PRO A 260 18.65 -11.26 -9.44
C PRO A 260 18.62 -11.56 -10.94
N ASN A 261 18.90 -10.55 -11.77
CA ASN A 261 19.05 -10.69 -13.22
C ASN A 261 20.16 -9.75 -13.72
N PRO A 262 21.37 -10.25 -14.06
CA PRO A 262 21.73 -11.67 -14.12
C PRO A 262 21.80 -12.33 -12.74
N TRP A 263 21.39 -13.60 -12.65
CA TRP A 263 21.76 -14.44 -11.51
C TRP A 263 23.21 -14.90 -11.70
N ARG A 264 24.04 -14.70 -10.69
CA ARG A 264 25.48 -15.06 -10.71
C ARG A 264 25.80 -16.08 -9.62
N GLY A 265 26.44 -17.20 -9.98
CA GLY A 265 26.72 -18.33 -9.10
C GLY A 265 27.78 -18.06 -8.03
N ASP A 266 28.66 -17.08 -8.26
CA ASP A 266 29.59 -16.58 -7.27
C ASP A 266 28.93 -15.69 -6.21
N TRP A 267 27.80 -15.04 -6.52
CA TRP A 267 27.15 -14.06 -5.63
C TRP A 267 25.83 -14.55 -5.03
N HIS A 268 25.09 -15.40 -5.74
CA HIS A 268 23.71 -15.76 -5.40
C HIS A 268 23.56 -17.26 -5.14
N LYS A 269 24.65 -17.97 -4.84
CA LYS A 269 24.64 -19.40 -4.54
C LYS A 269 23.65 -19.70 -3.41
N GLY A 270 22.70 -20.60 -3.67
CA GLY A 270 21.66 -20.97 -2.70
C GLY A 270 20.47 -20.00 -2.65
N LEU A 271 20.49 -18.90 -3.41
CA LEU A 271 19.35 -18.00 -3.56
C LEU A 271 18.57 -18.33 -4.84
N PRO A 272 17.24 -18.51 -4.77
CA PRO A 272 16.43 -18.65 -5.97
C PRO A 272 16.33 -17.33 -6.73
N LEU A 273 16.02 -17.40 -8.02
CA LEU A 273 15.59 -16.24 -8.78
C LEU A 273 14.12 -15.96 -8.46
N ARG A 274 13.85 -14.76 -7.98
CA ARG A 274 12.51 -14.30 -7.59
C ARG A 274 11.84 -13.57 -8.73
N PHE A 275 10.57 -13.90 -8.92
CA PHE A 275 9.63 -13.22 -9.77
C PHE A 275 8.70 -12.42 -8.85
N ALA A 276 8.79 -11.08 -8.87
CA ALA A 276 7.81 -10.19 -8.25
C ALA A 276 7.78 -8.81 -8.96
N PRO A 277 6.67 -8.06 -8.90
CA PRO A 277 5.34 -8.48 -8.43
C PRO A 277 4.60 -9.32 -9.47
N LEU A 278 3.83 -10.32 -9.03
CA LEU A 278 3.01 -11.21 -9.88
C LEU A 278 1.53 -11.19 -9.46
N PRO A 279 0.59 -11.48 -10.38
CA PRO A 279 -0.80 -11.71 -10.01
C PRO A 279 -0.94 -13.06 -9.27
N ALA A 280 -1.85 -13.14 -8.30
CA ALA A 280 -2.18 -14.40 -7.65
C ALA A 280 -2.98 -15.31 -8.60
N GLY A 281 -2.74 -16.63 -8.57
CA GLY A 281 -3.49 -17.60 -9.39
C GLY A 281 -3.03 -17.75 -10.85
N GLY A 282 -1.90 -17.15 -11.21
CA GLY A 282 -1.23 -17.31 -12.49
C GLY A 282 -0.12 -18.37 -12.52
N SER A 283 0.74 -18.31 -13.54
CA SER A 283 1.97 -19.12 -13.60
C SER A 283 3.10 -18.39 -14.31
N VAL A 284 4.33 -18.69 -13.91
CA VAL A 284 5.55 -18.36 -14.66
C VAL A 284 5.97 -19.59 -15.43
N ARG A 285 6.19 -19.48 -16.74
CA ARG A 285 6.83 -20.54 -17.53
C ARG A 285 8.19 -20.06 -18.01
N ILE A 286 9.20 -20.90 -17.83
CA ILE A 286 10.58 -20.65 -18.25
C ILE A 286 10.87 -21.43 -19.52
N TYR A 287 11.63 -20.85 -20.44
CA TYR A 287 12.01 -21.44 -21.72
C TYR A 287 13.50 -21.25 -21.98
N SER A 288 14.09 -22.22 -22.68
CA SER A 288 15.37 -22.02 -23.35
C SER A 288 15.25 -20.97 -24.47
N LEU A 289 16.37 -20.40 -24.92
CA LEU A 289 16.37 -19.50 -26.08
C LEU A 289 15.83 -20.15 -27.37
N GLY A 290 15.93 -21.48 -27.49
CA GLY A 290 15.32 -22.25 -28.59
C GLY A 290 13.82 -22.52 -28.43
N GLY A 291 13.15 -21.91 -27.44
CA GLY A 291 11.69 -22.02 -27.24
C GLY A 291 11.20 -23.26 -26.49
N ARG A 292 12.09 -24.20 -26.12
CA ARG A 292 11.71 -25.35 -25.28
C ARG A 292 11.35 -24.90 -23.86
N ARG A 293 10.16 -25.28 -23.37
CA ARG A 293 9.73 -25.05 -21.98
C ARG A 293 10.60 -25.87 -21.02
N LEU A 294 11.15 -25.20 -20.02
CA LEU A 294 12.01 -25.78 -18.98
C LEU A 294 11.26 -26.02 -17.68
N LYS A 295 10.42 -25.08 -17.24
CA LYS A 295 9.72 -25.18 -15.96
C LYS A 295 8.44 -24.35 -15.93
N THR A 296 7.43 -24.81 -15.20
CA THR A 296 6.22 -24.07 -14.85
C THR A 296 6.19 -23.88 -13.34
N ILE A 297 6.07 -22.63 -12.90
CA ILE A 297 6.09 -22.24 -11.50
C ILE A 297 4.74 -21.58 -11.20
N PRO A 298 3.92 -22.14 -10.29
CA PRO A 298 2.69 -21.48 -9.88
C PRO A 298 3.02 -20.17 -9.17
N THR A 299 2.26 -19.11 -9.45
CA THR A 299 2.40 -17.85 -8.70
C THR A 299 1.66 -17.97 -7.38
N GLY A 300 2.34 -17.77 -6.26
CA GLY A 300 1.76 -17.78 -4.92
C GLY A 300 2.01 -16.45 -4.23
N ARG A 301 0.99 -15.86 -3.57
CA ARG A 301 1.12 -14.61 -2.78
C ARG A 301 1.78 -13.44 -3.55
N GLY A 302 1.55 -13.38 -4.85
CA GLY A 302 2.09 -12.35 -5.74
C GLY A 302 3.57 -12.47 -6.09
N GLU A 303 4.14 -13.66 -5.93
CA GLU A 303 5.51 -13.96 -6.33
C GLU A 303 5.67 -15.41 -6.82
N ALA A 304 6.83 -15.71 -7.40
CA ALA A 304 7.26 -17.05 -7.77
C ALA A 304 8.77 -17.16 -7.64
N PHE A 305 9.29 -18.34 -7.33
CA PHE A 305 10.71 -18.57 -7.13
C PHE A 305 11.20 -19.69 -8.04
N TRP A 306 12.28 -19.42 -8.76
CA TRP A 306 12.95 -20.38 -9.61
C TRP A 306 14.30 -20.77 -8.99
N ASP A 307 14.43 -22.05 -8.68
CA ASP A 307 15.63 -22.74 -8.18
C ASP A 307 16.68 -23.02 -9.28
N LEU A 308 16.49 -22.48 -10.49
CA LEU A 308 17.37 -22.68 -11.64
C LEU A 308 17.43 -24.14 -12.12
N THR A 309 16.34 -24.88 -11.98
CA THR A 309 16.20 -26.23 -12.57
C THR A 309 15.12 -26.27 -13.66
N ASP A 310 15.13 -27.33 -14.46
CA ASP A 310 13.98 -27.73 -15.27
C ASP A 310 12.95 -28.55 -14.44
N GLU A 311 11.85 -28.98 -15.07
CA GLU A 311 10.78 -29.81 -14.50
C GLU A 311 11.29 -31.15 -13.92
N THR A 312 12.45 -31.65 -14.37
CA THR A 312 13.02 -32.92 -13.88
C THR A 312 13.92 -32.72 -12.66
N GLY A 313 14.13 -31.46 -12.23
CA GLY A 313 15.12 -31.10 -11.21
C GLY A 313 16.54 -30.94 -11.78
N GLY A 314 16.71 -31.06 -13.09
CA GLY A 314 17.99 -30.87 -13.78
C GLY A 314 18.40 -29.39 -13.78
N ALA A 315 19.61 -29.10 -13.30
CA ALA A 315 20.06 -27.73 -13.14
C ALA A 315 20.39 -27.07 -14.51
N VAL A 316 19.95 -25.83 -14.74
CA VAL A 316 20.12 -25.15 -16.04
C VAL A 316 21.49 -24.46 -16.17
N GLY A 317 22.10 -24.49 -17.35
CA GLY A 317 23.45 -23.93 -17.58
C GLY A 317 23.53 -22.40 -17.63
N THR A 318 24.74 -21.86 -17.81
CA THR A 318 24.95 -20.44 -18.12
C THR A 318 24.29 -20.09 -19.46
N GLY A 319 23.57 -18.98 -19.53
CA GLY A 319 22.92 -18.51 -20.75
C GLY A 319 21.71 -17.61 -20.52
N TYR A 320 21.06 -17.22 -21.62
CA TYR A 320 19.80 -16.49 -21.61
C TYR A 320 18.61 -17.45 -21.66
N TYR A 321 17.60 -17.11 -20.85
CA TYR A 321 16.34 -17.82 -20.73
C TYR A 321 15.20 -16.84 -20.96
N LEU A 322 14.14 -17.30 -21.61
CA LEU A 322 12.91 -16.53 -21.78
C LEU A 322 11.90 -16.96 -20.73
N PHE A 323 11.00 -16.07 -20.34
CA PHE A 323 9.88 -16.44 -19.49
C PHE A 323 8.57 -15.80 -19.95
N THR A 324 7.46 -16.45 -19.61
CA THR A 324 6.10 -15.92 -19.76
C THR A 324 5.41 -15.92 -18.40
N VAL A 325 4.72 -14.84 -18.05
CA VAL A 325 3.81 -14.76 -16.90
C VAL A 325 2.39 -14.79 -17.43
N THR A 326 1.59 -15.77 -17.02
CA THR A 326 0.16 -15.86 -17.35
C THR A 326 -0.67 -15.40 -16.14
N GLU A 327 -1.62 -14.51 -16.38
CA GLU A 327 -2.55 -14.01 -15.37
C GLU A 327 -3.84 -14.85 -15.34
N PRO A 328 -4.59 -14.88 -14.22
CA PRO A 328 -5.85 -15.64 -14.11
C PRO A 328 -6.89 -15.29 -15.18
N GLY A 329 -6.88 -14.03 -15.66
CA GLY A 329 -7.75 -13.53 -16.72
C GLY A 329 -7.28 -13.79 -18.16
N GLY A 330 -6.17 -14.52 -18.35
CA GLY A 330 -5.64 -14.90 -19.67
C GLY A 330 -4.63 -13.93 -20.29
N GLY A 331 -4.29 -12.83 -19.62
CA GLY A 331 -3.19 -11.95 -20.03
C GLY A 331 -1.83 -12.67 -19.98
N GLU A 332 -0.91 -12.32 -20.89
CA GLU A 332 0.44 -12.87 -20.93
C GLU A 332 1.49 -11.75 -21.03
N ARG A 333 2.49 -11.80 -20.14
CA ARG A 333 3.68 -10.92 -20.17
C ARG A 333 4.95 -11.74 -20.43
N ARG A 334 5.95 -11.15 -21.07
CA ARG A 334 7.20 -11.86 -21.48
C ARG A 334 8.44 -11.10 -21.04
N GLY A 335 9.53 -11.83 -20.84
CA GLY A 335 10.84 -11.21 -20.58
C GLY A 335 11.98 -12.21 -20.70
N ALA A 336 13.18 -11.75 -20.34
CA ALA A 336 14.40 -12.54 -20.40
C ALA A 336 15.21 -12.46 -19.09
N ILE A 337 15.93 -13.54 -18.79
CA ILE A 337 16.82 -13.69 -17.64
C ILE A 337 18.17 -14.20 -18.12
N ALA A 338 19.25 -13.69 -17.53
CA ALA A 338 20.60 -14.23 -17.71
C ALA A 338 21.04 -15.02 -16.46
N ILE A 339 21.59 -16.22 -16.68
CA ILE A 339 22.22 -17.05 -15.64
C ILE A 339 23.71 -17.15 -15.95
N ILE A 340 24.55 -16.90 -14.95
CA ILE A 340 26.00 -16.99 -14.99
C ILE A 340 26.43 -17.91 -13.84
N ARG A 341 26.89 -19.12 -14.13
CA ARG A 341 27.44 -20.02 -13.10
C ARG A 341 28.89 -19.70 -12.77
#